data_AF-A0A1X1NLP9-F1
#
_entry.id   AF-A0A1X1NLP9-F1
#
_cell.length_a   1.000
_cell.length_b   1.000
_cell.length_c   1.000
_cell.angle_alpha   90.00
_cell.angle_beta   90.00
_cell.angle_gamma   90.00
#
_symmetry.space_group_name_H-M   'P 1'
#
loop_
_entity.id
_entity.type
_entity.pdbx_description
1 polymer ?
#
loop_
_entity_poly.entity_id
_entity_poly.type
_entity_poly.pdbx_seq_one_letter_code
_entity_poly.pdbx_strand_id
1 'polypeptide(L)'
;MPEGQVALALAELRQALEVGFARIDGQLALLVQRSDQTDKALEDLEERVSTLEKTRWPLPTVAVLASITAVVLTAFSLARG
;
A
#
# COMPACT_ATOMS: atom_id res chain seq x y z
N MET A 1 54.30 -18.63 -20.22
CA MET A 1 53.30 -18.88 -21.29
C MET A 1 52.14 -17.93 -21.09
N PRO A 2 51.90 -16.97 -22.00
CA PRO A 2 50.86 -15.94 -21.87
C PRO A 2 49.43 -16.52 -21.85
N GLU A 3 49.19 -17.66 -22.49
CA GLU A 3 47.87 -18.32 -22.53
C GLU A 3 47.35 -18.75 -21.15
N GLY A 4 48.25 -19.20 -20.26
CA GLY A 4 47.87 -19.58 -18.89
C GLY A 4 47.42 -18.39 -18.04
N GLN A 5 47.96 -17.19 -18.31
CA GLN A 5 47.53 -15.96 -17.62
C GLN A 5 46.16 -15.49 -18.11
N VAL A 6 45.89 -15.62 -19.41
CA VAL A 6 44.56 -15.29 -19.98
C VAL A 6 43.50 -16.26 -19.45
N ALA A 7 43.80 -17.56 -19.41
CA ALA A 7 42.88 -18.56 -18.87
C ALA A 7 42.54 -18.29 -17.39
N LEU A 8 43.54 -17.89 -16.59
CA LEU A 8 43.32 -17.50 -15.20
C LEU A 8 42.45 -16.24 -15.08
N ALA A 9 42.74 -15.19 -15.83
CA ALA A 9 41.95 -13.95 -15.81
C ALA A 9 40.48 -14.18 -16.22
N LEU A 10 40.23 -15.06 -17.19
CA LEU A 10 38.87 -15.44 -17.57
C LEU A 10 38.16 -16.25 -16.47
N ALA A 11 38.89 -17.12 -15.76
CA ALA A 11 38.34 -17.85 -14.63
C ALA A 11 37.97 -16.91 -13.48
N GLU A 12 38.82 -15.93 -13.17
CA GLU A 12 38.57 -14.90 -12.16
C GLU A 12 37.38 -14.00 -12.56
N LEU A 13 37.30 -13.56 -13.81
CA LEU A 13 36.18 -12.79 -14.33
C LEU A 13 34.87 -13.58 -14.22
N ARG A 14 34.88 -14.86 -14.63
CA ARG A 14 33.70 -15.73 -14.52
C ARG A 14 33.26 -15.86 -13.06
N GLN A 15 34.19 -16.08 -12.14
CA GLN A 15 33.88 -16.18 -10.72
C GLN A 15 33.29 -14.86 -10.17
N ALA A 16 33.87 -13.71 -10.54
CA ALA A 16 33.34 -12.42 -10.13
C ALA A 16 31.92 -12.18 -10.67
N LEU A 17 31.64 -12.61 -11.91
CA LEU A 17 30.32 -12.53 -12.52
C LEU A 17 29.30 -13.45 -11.83
N GLU A 18 29.66 -14.70 -11.53
CA GLU A 18 28.80 -15.65 -10.82
C GLU A 18 28.40 -15.10 -9.43
N VAL A 19 29.36 -14.55 -8.69
CA VAL A 19 29.10 -13.90 -7.40
C VAL A 19 28.23 -12.64 -7.57
N GLY A 20 28.51 -11.84 -8.60
CA GLY A 20 27.73 -10.65 -8.93
C GLY A 20 26.27 -10.97 -9.23
N PHE A 21 26.01 -11.97 -10.07
CA PHE A 21 24.66 -12.42 -10.40
C PHE A 21 23.93 -12.98 -9.20
N ALA A 22 24.57 -13.85 -8.41
CA ALA A 22 23.96 -14.36 -7.17
C ALA A 22 23.54 -13.24 -6.21
N ARG A 23 24.34 -12.16 -6.12
CA ARG A 23 24.01 -10.98 -5.32
C ARG A 23 22.83 -10.20 -5.89
N ILE A 24 22.80 -9.97 -7.20
CA ILE A 24 21.70 -9.24 -7.87
C ILE A 24 20.39 -10.02 -7.74
N ASP A 25 20.42 -11.32 -7.98
CA ASP A 25 19.25 -12.20 -7.84
C ASP A 25 18.70 -12.15 -6.41
N GLY A 26 19.58 -12.18 -5.41
CA GLY A 26 19.17 -12.00 -4.01
C GLY A 26 18.53 -10.64 -3.73
N GLN A 27 19.08 -9.56 -4.29
CA GLN A 27 18.51 -8.21 -4.13
C GLN A 27 17.15 -8.08 -4.83
N LEU A 28 16.98 -8.66 -6.03
CA LEU A 28 15.72 -8.69 -6.76
C LEU A 28 14.67 -9.52 -6.01
N ALA A 29 15.04 -10.68 -5.47
CA ALA A 29 14.14 -11.49 -4.66
C ALA A 29 13.62 -10.72 -3.43
N LEU A 30 14.49 -9.97 -2.76
CA LEU A 30 14.10 -9.10 -1.64
C LEU A 30 13.20 -7.95 -2.07
N LEU A 31 13.42 -7.38 -3.26
CA LEU A 31 12.55 -6.33 -3.80
C LEU A 31 11.16 -6.86 -4.11
N VAL A 32 11.06 -8.04 -4.75
CA VAL A 32 9.78 -8.71 -5.02
C VAL A 32 9.06 -9.01 -3.69
N GLN A 33 9.76 -9.59 -2.72
CA GLN A 33 9.19 -9.85 -1.40
C GLN A 33 8.64 -8.59 -0.73
N ARG A 34 9.36 -7.46 -0.82
CA ARG A 34 8.92 -6.19 -0.24
C ARG A 34 7.73 -5.60 -1.01
N SER A 35 7.69 -5.76 -2.33
CA SER A 35 6.52 -5.38 -3.14
C SER A 35 5.30 -6.15 -2.68
N ASP A 36 5.40 -7.47 -2.58
CA ASP A 36 4.32 -8.33 -2.11
C ASP A 36 3.87 -8.02 -0.67
N GLN A 37 4.78 -7.53 0.18
CA GLN A 37 4.45 -7.06 1.53
C GLN A 37 3.72 -5.71 1.49
N THR A 38 4.14 -4.81 0.61
CA THR A 38 3.52 -3.49 0.42
C THR A 38 2.11 -3.65 -0.12
N ASP A 39 1.92 -4.51 -1.11
CA ASP A 39 0.60 -4.78 -1.71
C ASP A 39 -0.37 -5.34 -0.66
N LYS A 40 0.07 -6.29 0.17
CA LYS A 40 -0.74 -6.79 1.30
C LYS A 40 -1.07 -5.71 2.32
N ALA A 41 -0.13 -4.82 2.62
CA ALA A 41 -0.36 -3.73 3.56
C ALA A 41 -1.34 -2.68 2.99
N LEU A 42 -1.33 -2.47 1.67
CA LEU A 42 -2.31 -1.64 0.97
C LEU A 42 -3.69 -2.27 1.01
N GLU A 43 -3.80 -3.58 0.71
CA GLU A 43 -5.08 -4.31 0.80
C GLU A 43 -5.67 -4.24 2.23
N ASP A 44 -4.87 -4.45 3.27
CA ASP A 44 -5.32 -4.29 4.66
C ASP A 44 -5.80 -2.86 4.95
N LEU A 45 -5.06 -1.86 4.46
CA LEU A 45 -5.45 -0.47 4.66
C LEU A 45 -6.75 -0.13 3.93
N GLU A 46 -6.93 -0.62 2.71
CA GLU A 46 -8.16 -0.45 1.93
C GLU A 46 -9.35 -1.11 2.62
N GLU A 47 -9.20 -2.34 3.13
CA GLU A 47 -10.24 -3.03 3.87
C GLU A 47 -10.64 -2.23 5.13
N ARG A 48 -9.64 -1.74 5.87
CA ARG A 48 -9.85 -0.95 7.08
C ARG A 48 -10.51 0.40 6.76
N VAL A 49 -10.08 1.08 5.70
CA VAL A 49 -10.72 2.32 5.23
C VAL A 49 -12.17 2.04 4.86
N SER A 50 -12.44 0.99 4.07
CA SER A 50 -13.81 0.63 3.67
C SER A 50 -14.69 0.29 4.89
N THR A 51 -14.11 -0.37 5.90
CA THR A 51 -14.79 -0.71 7.14
C THR A 51 -15.09 0.55 7.95
N LEU A 52 -14.13 1.47 8.04
CA LEU A 52 -14.34 2.77 8.70
C LEU A 52 -15.38 3.60 7.97
N GLU A 53 -15.39 3.63 6.64
CA GLU A 53 -16.42 4.32 5.84
C GLU A 53 -17.81 3.72 6.04
N LYS A 54 -17.94 2.38 6.09
CA LYS A 54 -19.22 1.71 6.37
C LYS A 54 -19.71 1.93 7.79
N THR A 55 -18.80 1.93 8.77
CA THR A 55 -19.13 2.06 10.20
C THR A 55 -19.41 3.53 10.57
N ARG A 56 -18.78 4.46 9.86
CA ARG A 56 -18.98 5.90 10.00
C ARG A 56 -20.15 6.28 9.11
N TRP A 57 -21.38 6.06 9.59
CA TRP A 57 -22.56 6.73 9.02
C TRP A 57 -22.17 8.16 8.63
N PRO A 58 -22.40 8.61 7.38
CA PRO A 58 -21.88 9.88 6.92
C PRO A 58 -22.33 10.97 7.90
N LEU A 59 -21.37 11.52 8.65
CA LEU A 59 -21.58 12.67 9.53
C LEU A 59 -22.36 13.78 8.80
N PRO A 60 -22.15 14.04 7.48
CA PRO A 60 -23.01 14.94 6.72
C PRO A 60 -24.47 14.51 6.67
N THR A 61 -24.78 13.23 6.45
CA THR A 61 -26.16 12.72 6.40
C THR A 61 -26.85 12.83 7.75
N VAL A 62 -26.15 12.55 8.86
CA VAL A 62 -26.69 12.74 10.21
C VAL A 62 -26.95 14.23 10.49
N ALA A 63 -26.04 15.12 10.09
CA ALA A 63 -26.22 16.56 10.22
C ALA A 63 -27.39 17.09 9.38
N VAL A 64 -27.57 16.57 8.16
CA VAL A 64 -28.71 16.90 7.29
C VAL A 64 -30.02 16.45 7.95
N LEU A 65 -30.10 15.21 8.44
CA LEU A 65 -31.30 14.71 9.12
C LEU A 65 -31.61 15.51 10.40
N ALA A 66 -30.58 15.89 11.18
CA ALA A 66 -30.74 16.73 12.36
C ALA A 66 -31.25 18.13 12.00
N SER A 67 -30.71 18.74 10.95
CA SER A 67 -31.15 20.05 10.44
C SER A 67 -32.61 20.01 9.97
N ILE A 68 -32.99 18.99 9.19
CA ILE A 68 -34.38 18.79 8.76
C ILE A 68 -35.30 18.67 9.97
N THR A 69 -34.93 17.86 10.97
CA THR A 69 -35.71 17.68 12.19
C THR A 69 -35.86 19.00 12.96
N ALA A 70 -34.78 19.77 13.10
CA ALA A 70 -34.81 21.07 13.75
C ALA A 70 -35.73 22.07 13.03
N VAL A 71 -35.70 22.10 11.68
CA VAL A 71 -36.58 22.94 10.87
C VAL A 71 -38.05 22.55 11.06
N VAL A 72 -38.37 21.25 11.03
CA VAL A 72 -39.74 20.75 11.25
C VAL A 72 -40.24 21.11 12.64
N LEU A 73 -39.43 20.91 13.68
CA LEU A 73 -39.79 21.24 15.06
C LEU A 73 -40.01 22.76 15.23
N THR A 74 -39.17 23.58 14.61
CA THR A 74 -39.29 25.04 14.66
C THR A 74 -40.58 25.50 13.97
N ALA A 75 -40.88 24.97 12.77
CA ALA A 75 -42.10 25.28 12.05
C ALA A 75 -43.36 24.86 12.84
N PHE A 76 -43.34 23.68 13.45
CA PHE A 76 -44.44 23.20 14.29
C PHE A 76 -44.65 24.07 15.53
N SER A 77 -43.56 24.49 16.19
CA SER A 77 -43.62 25.40 17.33
C SER A 77 -44.23 26.75 16.95
N LEU A 78 -43.85 27.31 15.81
CA LEU A 78 -44.40 28.57 15.28
C LEU A 78 -45.88 28.47 14.91
N ALA A 79 -46.34 27.31 14.44
CA ALA A 79 -47.75 27.11 14.09
C ALA A 79 -48.66 26.90 15.32
N ARG A 80 -48.08 26.61 16.49
CA ARG A 80 -48.81 26.26 17.72
C ARG A 80 -48.70 27.32 18.83
N GLY A 81 -47.85 28.33 18.66
CA GLY A 81 -47.73 29.51 19.52
C GLY A 81 -48.42 30.71 18.89
#